data_AF-B4K2L6-F1
#
_entry.id   AF-B4K2L6-F1
#
_cell.length_a   1.000
_cell.length_b   1.000
_cell.length_c   1.000
_cell.angle_alpha   90.00
_cell.angle_beta   90.00
_cell.angle_gamma   90.00
#
_symmetry.space_group_name_H-M   'P 1'
#
loop_
_entity.id
_entity.type
_entity.pdbx_description
1 polymer ?
#
loop_
_entity_poly.entity_id
_entity_poly.type
_entity_poly.pdbx_seq_one_letter_code
_entity_poly.pdbx_strand_id
1 'polypeptide(L)'
;MVFRKIFHSIYPPPDSVPAESRKATLYLLRCVFLMGIRTPPQHFTSHILSVLNLEYFAFMGACFQDVCVDCYPINFVLPLRAHLTHFADRLRQLGSDPDETSDQRYQKLVDCIENHNVILSFCDTLRPMIGGTIFVQLLVVGLVLVLTIINIVIFSDIGSRISAMSFMIGVLLETTLFSILCNYLADDCNKLADALFESNWIDQEQRYRKTN
;
A
#
# COMPACT_ATOMS: atom_id res chain seq x y z
N MET A 1 32.16 -55.69 -16.10
CA MET A 1 31.00 -56.61 -15.98
C MET A 1 30.43 -56.73 -14.54
N VAL A 2 31.21 -56.48 -13.48
CA VAL A 2 30.73 -56.64 -12.07
C VAL A 2 29.75 -55.54 -11.62
N PHE A 3 29.93 -54.29 -12.04
CA PHE A 3 29.05 -53.16 -11.65
C PHE A 3 27.59 -53.28 -12.14
N ARG A 4 27.32 -54.08 -13.19
CA ARG A 4 25.97 -54.26 -13.72
C ARG A 4 25.09 -55.17 -12.84
N LYS A 5 25.70 -56.02 -12.01
CA LYS A 5 24.98 -56.91 -11.08
C LYS A 5 24.59 -56.24 -9.77
N ILE A 6 25.36 -55.24 -9.31
CA ILE A 6 25.13 -54.58 -8.02
C ILE A 6 23.96 -53.58 -8.10
N PHE A 7 23.76 -52.94 -9.27
CA PHE A 7 22.78 -51.87 -9.44
C PHE A 7 21.77 -52.16 -10.55
N HIS A 8 21.02 -53.25 -10.45
CA HIS A 8 20.00 -53.63 -11.44
C HIS A 8 18.88 -52.58 -11.57
N SER A 9 18.61 -51.80 -10.51
CA SER A 9 17.59 -50.74 -10.48
C SER A 9 18.00 -49.45 -11.23
N ILE A 10 19.26 -49.33 -11.69
CA ILE A 10 19.77 -48.13 -12.36
C ILE A 10 19.60 -48.21 -13.89
N TYR A 11 19.40 -49.39 -14.47
CA TYR A 11 19.15 -49.52 -15.90
C TYR A 11 17.65 -49.35 -16.22
N PRO A 12 17.30 -48.56 -17.24
CA PRO A 12 15.91 -48.37 -17.62
C PRO A 12 15.32 -49.72 -18.10
N PRO A 13 14.11 -50.10 -17.66
CA PRO A 13 13.37 -51.18 -18.30
C PRO A 13 13.04 -50.76 -19.75
N PRO A 14 12.91 -51.71 -20.68
CA PRO A 14 12.57 -51.42 -22.08
C PRO A 14 11.27 -50.63 -22.18
N ASP A 15 11.17 -49.76 -23.20
CA ASP A 15 10.15 -48.71 -23.40
C ASP A 15 8.68 -49.20 -23.52
N SER A 16 8.42 -50.47 -23.23
CA SER A 16 7.11 -51.11 -23.35
C SER A 16 6.24 -51.07 -22.07
N VAL A 17 6.62 -50.30 -21.04
CA VAL A 17 5.91 -50.29 -19.75
C VAL A 17 5.24 -48.93 -19.48
N PRO A 18 3.93 -48.86 -19.17
CA PRO A 18 3.24 -47.60 -18.93
C PRO A 18 3.78 -46.87 -17.69
N ALA A 19 3.84 -45.55 -17.75
CA ALA A 19 4.33 -44.69 -16.67
C ALA A 19 3.36 -44.71 -15.47
N GLU A 20 3.68 -45.49 -14.44
CA GLU A 20 2.96 -45.48 -13.17
C GLU A 20 3.40 -44.28 -12.32
N SER A 21 2.45 -43.53 -11.75
CA SER A 21 2.68 -42.26 -11.00
C SER A 21 3.78 -42.35 -9.91
N ARG A 22 3.89 -43.48 -9.21
CA ARG A 22 4.95 -43.72 -8.21
C ARG A 22 6.37 -43.70 -8.79
N LYS A 23 6.54 -44.00 -10.08
CA LYS A 23 7.83 -43.94 -10.78
C LYS A 23 8.19 -42.52 -11.23
N ALA A 24 7.20 -41.65 -11.46
CA ALA A 24 7.45 -40.25 -11.82
C ALA A 24 8.07 -39.47 -10.65
N THR A 25 7.57 -39.68 -9.42
CA THR A 25 8.16 -39.10 -8.20
C THR A 25 9.55 -39.66 -7.94
N LEU A 26 9.76 -40.97 -8.16
CA LEU A 26 11.08 -41.60 -8.05
C LEU A 26 12.06 -41.10 -9.13
N TYR A 27 11.55 -40.76 -10.31
CA TYR A 27 12.31 -40.18 -11.42
C TYR A 27 12.70 -38.73 -11.11
N LEU A 28 11.77 -37.91 -10.62
CA LEU A 28 12.05 -36.54 -10.18
C LEU A 28 13.04 -36.51 -9.00
N LEU A 29 12.86 -37.39 -8.01
CA LEU A 29 13.79 -37.51 -6.88
C LEU A 29 15.17 -37.97 -7.36
N ARG A 30 15.24 -38.91 -8.33
CA ARG A 30 16.50 -39.30 -8.99
C ARG A 30 17.13 -38.15 -9.78
N CYS A 31 16.34 -37.33 -10.49
CA CYS A 31 16.84 -36.18 -11.24
C CYS A 31 17.40 -35.10 -10.32
N VAL A 32 16.71 -34.79 -9.20
CA VAL A 32 17.16 -33.81 -8.19
C VAL A 32 18.41 -34.33 -7.46
N PHE A 33 18.43 -35.61 -7.07
CA PHE A 33 19.57 -36.20 -6.36
C PHE A 33 20.79 -36.43 -7.27
N LEU A 34 20.59 -36.82 -8.54
CA LEU A 34 21.67 -36.90 -9.54
C LEU A 34 22.16 -35.52 -9.99
N MET A 35 21.32 -34.47 -9.95
CA MET A 35 21.76 -33.07 -10.10
C MET A 35 22.70 -32.62 -8.98
N GLY A 36 22.57 -33.19 -7.78
CA GLY A 36 23.50 -32.93 -6.67
C GLY A 36 24.88 -33.59 -6.83
N ILE A 37 25.01 -34.63 -7.68
CA ILE A 37 26.25 -35.40 -7.87
C ILE A 37 26.89 -35.16 -9.24
N ARG A 38 26.11 -34.72 -10.25
CA ARG A 38 26.58 -34.46 -11.62
C ARG A 38 26.16 -33.04 -12.00
N THR A 39 27.13 -32.20 -12.35
CA THR A 39 26.87 -30.83 -12.82
C THR A 39 25.83 -30.87 -13.96
N PRO A 40 24.69 -30.18 -13.82
CA PRO A 40 23.68 -30.13 -14.88
C PRO A 40 24.25 -29.50 -16.15
N PRO A 41 23.70 -29.81 -17.34
CA PRO A 41 24.15 -29.20 -18.59
C PRO A 41 24.05 -27.67 -18.50
N GLN A 42 25.13 -26.96 -18.83
CA GLN A 42 25.31 -25.51 -18.60
C GLN A 42 24.14 -24.64 -19.10
N HIS A 43 23.50 -25.04 -20.20
CA HIS A 43 22.34 -24.34 -20.76
C HIS A 43 21.09 -24.43 -19.86
N PHE A 44 20.87 -25.59 -19.21
CA PHE A 44 19.73 -25.82 -18.33
C PHE A 44 19.88 -25.05 -17.01
N THR A 45 21.09 -25.01 -16.44
CA THR A 45 21.39 -24.18 -15.25
C THR A 45 21.26 -22.70 -15.54
N SER A 46 21.70 -22.24 -16.71
CA SER A 46 21.54 -20.84 -17.13
C SER A 46 20.07 -20.43 -17.24
N HIS A 47 19.21 -21.29 -17.81
CA HIS A 47 17.77 -21.02 -17.86
C HIS A 47 17.12 -20.95 -16.48
N ILE A 48 17.41 -21.91 -15.59
CA ILE A 48 16.88 -21.88 -14.21
C ILE A 48 17.34 -20.61 -13.49
N LEU A 49 18.63 -20.28 -13.60
CA LEU A 49 19.17 -19.07 -12.99
C LEU A 49 18.48 -17.81 -13.55
N SER A 50 18.20 -17.75 -14.86
CA SER A 50 17.51 -16.62 -15.47
C SER A 50 16.07 -16.45 -14.97
N VAL A 51 15.33 -17.56 -14.79
CA VAL A 51 13.96 -17.53 -14.25
C VAL A 51 13.95 -17.09 -12.79
N LEU A 52 14.85 -17.64 -11.97
CA LEU A 52 14.98 -17.26 -10.56
C LEU A 52 15.30 -15.78 -10.37
N ASN A 53 16.18 -15.22 -11.22
CA ASN A 53 16.48 -13.79 -11.19
C ASN A 53 15.27 -12.94 -11.58
N LEU A 54 14.49 -13.39 -12.56
CA LEU A 54 13.26 -12.69 -12.97
C LEU A 54 12.20 -12.72 -11.87
N GLU A 55 11.96 -13.88 -11.25
CA GLU A 55 11.01 -14.04 -10.14
C GLU A 55 11.42 -13.17 -8.94
N TYR A 56 12.71 -13.19 -8.58
CA TYR A 56 13.23 -12.36 -7.50
C TYR A 56 13.07 -10.88 -7.79
N PHE A 57 13.36 -10.44 -9.02
CA PHE A 57 13.20 -9.05 -9.43
C PHE A 57 11.73 -8.62 -9.38
N ALA A 58 10.82 -9.46 -9.87
CA ALA A 58 9.38 -9.20 -9.82
C ALA A 58 8.87 -9.09 -8.36
N PHE A 59 9.32 -9.99 -7.48
CA PHE A 59 8.97 -9.96 -6.06
C PHE A 59 9.47 -8.68 -5.38
N MET A 60 10.73 -8.29 -5.63
CA MET A 60 11.28 -7.04 -5.12
C MET A 60 10.50 -5.81 -5.62
N GLY A 61 10.07 -5.83 -6.89
CA GLY A 61 9.24 -4.77 -7.46
C GLY A 61 7.87 -4.68 -6.78
N ALA A 62 7.20 -5.81 -6.54
CA ALA A 62 5.92 -5.86 -5.85
C ALA A 62 6.04 -5.33 -4.41
N CYS A 63 7.01 -5.82 -3.64
CA CYS A 63 7.24 -5.34 -2.28
C CYS A 63 7.56 -3.83 -2.23
N PHE A 64 8.33 -3.32 -3.18
CA PHE A 64 8.62 -1.89 -3.26
C PHE A 64 7.34 -1.09 -3.53
N GLN A 65 6.50 -1.54 -4.46
CA GLN A 65 5.25 -0.88 -4.78
C GLN A 65 4.27 -0.89 -3.60
N ASP A 66 4.16 -1.99 -2.86
CA ASP A 66 3.33 -2.07 -1.65
C ASP A 66 3.81 -1.04 -0.61
N VAL A 67 5.11 -1.04 -0.27
CA VAL A 67 5.67 -0.08 0.70
C VAL A 67 5.46 1.37 0.26
N CYS A 68 5.63 1.66 -1.03
CA CYS A 68 5.38 3.01 -1.56
C CYS A 68 3.91 3.43 -1.39
N VAL A 69 2.96 2.52 -1.66
CA VAL A 69 1.53 2.80 -1.51
C VAL A 69 1.17 3.02 -0.04
N ASP A 70 1.78 2.28 0.89
CA ASP A 70 1.50 2.43 2.33
C ASP A 70 2.05 3.75 2.87
N CYS A 71 3.24 4.12 2.40
CA CYS A 71 3.92 5.33 2.85
C CYS A 71 3.32 6.59 2.24
N TYR A 72 2.79 6.53 1.02
CA TYR A 72 2.32 7.70 0.28
C TYR A 72 1.26 8.50 1.08
N PRO A 73 0.14 7.91 1.54
CA PRO A 73 -0.85 8.68 2.28
C PRO A 73 -0.32 9.22 3.59
N ILE A 74 0.56 8.51 4.29
CA ILE A 74 1.15 9.00 5.55
C ILE A 74 1.97 10.27 5.29
N ASN A 75 2.79 10.27 4.23
CA ASN A 75 3.66 11.40 3.89
C ASN A 75 2.89 12.64 3.42
N PHE A 76 1.71 12.48 2.81
CA PHE A 76 0.92 13.62 2.32
C PHE A 76 -0.19 14.06 3.27
N VAL A 77 -0.87 13.10 3.93
CA VAL A 77 -1.99 13.40 4.83
C VAL A 77 -1.51 14.01 6.14
N LEU A 78 -0.38 13.58 6.72
CA LEU A 78 0.10 14.16 7.98
C LEU A 78 0.47 15.65 7.86
N PRO A 79 1.25 16.09 6.86
CA PRO A 79 1.49 17.52 6.66
C PRO A 79 0.19 18.29 6.38
N LEU A 80 -0.72 17.73 5.58
CA LEU A 80 -2.01 18.36 5.31
C LEU A 80 -2.79 18.63 6.59
N ARG A 81 -2.89 17.62 7.46
CA ARG A 81 -3.54 17.77 8.76
C ARG A 81 -2.87 18.85 9.60
N ALA A 82 -1.54 18.88 9.64
CA ALA A 82 -0.80 19.92 10.36
C ALA A 82 -1.07 21.34 9.82
N HIS A 83 -1.15 21.49 8.50
CA HIS A 83 -1.51 22.76 7.86
C HIS A 83 -2.96 23.16 8.17
N LEU A 84 -3.90 22.22 8.13
CA LEU A 84 -5.31 22.45 8.44
C LEU A 84 -5.51 22.87 9.91
N THR A 85 -4.86 22.19 10.85
CA THR A 85 -4.96 22.54 12.29
C THR A 85 -4.34 23.90 12.59
N HIS A 86 -3.15 24.18 12.05
CA HIS A 86 -2.52 25.48 12.23
C HIS A 86 -3.37 26.62 11.63
N PHE A 87 -3.94 26.38 10.46
CA PHE A 87 -4.84 27.35 9.82
C PHE A 87 -6.11 27.57 10.63
N ALA A 88 -6.74 26.51 11.14
CA ALA A 88 -7.92 26.62 12.00
C ALA A 88 -7.64 27.43 13.28
N ASP A 89 -6.47 27.23 13.91
CA ASP A 89 -6.09 28.00 15.10
C ASP A 89 -5.87 29.49 14.80
N ARG A 90 -5.22 29.81 13.68
CA ARG A 90 -5.03 31.20 13.23
C ARG A 90 -6.35 31.89 12.91
N LEU A 91 -7.29 31.14 12.33
CA LEU A 91 -8.62 31.62 11.97
C LEU A 91 -9.47 31.92 13.20
N ARG A 92 -9.42 31.06 14.23
CA ARG A 92 -10.09 31.30 15.53
C ARG A 92 -9.57 32.54 16.25
N GLN A 93 -8.28 32.85 16.12
CA GLN A 93 -7.66 34.04 16.72
C GLN A 93 -7.96 35.33 15.96
N LEU A 94 -8.57 35.24 14.77
CA LEU A 94 -8.82 36.40 13.91
C LEU A 94 -9.89 37.31 14.53
N GLY A 95 -9.50 38.54 14.87
CA GLY A 95 -10.39 39.53 15.48
C GLY A 95 -10.69 39.30 16.96
N SER A 96 -9.92 38.44 17.65
CA SER A 96 -10.02 38.24 19.10
C SER A 96 -9.29 39.32 19.90
N ASP A 97 -8.27 39.98 19.32
CA ASP A 97 -7.49 41.00 20.01
C ASP A 97 -8.13 42.39 19.86
N PRO A 98 -8.60 43.03 20.96
CA PRO A 98 -9.23 44.34 20.92
C PRO A 98 -8.25 45.49 20.66
N ASP A 99 -6.94 45.31 20.88
CA ASP A 99 -5.89 46.34 20.68
C ASP A 99 -5.29 46.32 19.26
N GLU A 100 -5.74 45.41 18.39
CA GLU A 100 -5.31 45.37 16.99
C GLU A 100 -5.77 46.58 16.19
N THR A 101 -4.83 47.18 15.45
CA THR A 101 -5.16 48.19 14.44
C THR A 101 -5.88 47.59 13.24
N SER A 102 -6.72 48.39 12.57
CA SER A 102 -7.47 47.97 11.38
C SER A 102 -6.58 47.38 10.29
N ASP A 103 -5.39 47.96 10.09
CA ASP A 103 -4.45 47.55 9.05
C ASP A 103 -3.78 46.21 9.39
N GLN A 104 -3.39 45.99 10.66
CA GLN A 104 -2.84 44.73 11.13
C GLN A 104 -3.87 43.59 11.02
N ARG A 105 -5.13 43.87 11.36
CA ARG A 105 -6.21 42.91 11.25
C ARG A 105 -6.54 42.57 9.79
N TYR A 106 -6.53 43.57 8.90
CA TYR A 106 -6.69 43.34 7.46
C TYR A 106 -5.55 42.49 6.88
N GLN A 107 -4.29 42.78 7.26
CA GLN A 107 -3.16 41.94 6.87
C GLN A 107 -3.31 40.49 7.34
N LYS A 108 -3.73 40.26 8.60
CA LYS A 108 -3.99 38.89 9.10
C LYS A 108 -5.08 38.16 8.30
N LEU A 109 -6.11 38.87 7.84
CA LEU A 109 -7.15 38.30 6.99
C LEU A 109 -6.59 37.92 5.62
N VAL A 110 -5.79 38.78 5.00
CA VAL A 110 -5.14 38.51 3.71
C VAL A 110 -4.21 37.29 3.81
N ASP A 111 -3.38 37.20 4.85
CA ASP A 111 -2.51 36.04 5.12
C ASP A 111 -3.33 34.75 5.28
N CYS A 112 -4.51 34.84 5.90
CA CYS A 112 -5.43 33.72 6.07
C CYS A 112 -5.96 33.24 4.71
N ILE A 113 -6.37 34.17 3.85
CA ILE A 113 -6.87 33.87 2.50
C ILE A 113 -5.75 33.26 1.64
N GLU A 114 -4.53 33.79 1.74
CA GLU A 114 -3.38 33.25 1.02
C GLU A 114 -3.06 31.81 1.45
N ASN A 115 -3.02 31.55 2.77
CA ASN A 115 -2.83 30.19 3.29
C ASN A 115 -3.94 29.23 2.85
N HIS A 116 -5.20 29.68 2.83
CA HIS A 116 -6.32 28.87 2.35
C HIS A 116 -6.16 28.49 0.87
N ASN A 117 -5.72 29.43 0.03
CA ASN A 117 -5.44 29.17 -1.39
C ASN A 117 -4.30 28.16 -1.59
N VAL A 118 -3.26 28.22 -0.75
CA VAL A 118 -2.16 27.24 -0.78
C VAL A 118 -2.67 25.84 -0.42
N ILE A 119 -3.50 25.74 0.62
CA ILE A 119 -4.11 24.46 1.04
C ILE A 119 -5.01 23.90 -0.06
N LEU A 120 -5.82 24.74 -0.72
CA LEU A 120 -6.66 24.32 -1.84
C LEU A 120 -5.84 23.81 -3.02
N SER A 121 -4.78 24.53 -3.42
CA SER A 121 -3.87 24.11 -4.48
C SER A 121 -3.19 22.76 -4.18
N PHE A 122 -2.79 22.56 -2.92
CA PHE A 122 -2.23 21.30 -2.47
C PHE A 122 -3.28 20.17 -2.53
N CYS A 123 -4.50 20.41 -2.06
CA CYS A 123 -5.61 19.47 -2.16
C CYS A 123 -5.96 19.13 -3.60
N ASP A 124 -6.01 20.11 -4.51
CA ASP A 124 -6.31 19.89 -5.94
C ASP A 124 -5.23 19.04 -6.62
N THR A 125 -3.97 19.22 -6.23
CA THR A 125 -2.85 18.39 -6.72
C THR A 125 -2.95 16.97 -6.18
N LEU A 126 -3.33 16.81 -4.92
CA LEU A 126 -3.46 15.50 -4.28
C LEU A 126 -4.71 14.74 -4.68
N ARG A 127 -5.81 15.41 -4.98
CA ARG A 127 -7.12 14.80 -5.26
C ARG A 127 -7.09 13.72 -6.35
N PRO A 128 -6.49 13.95 -7.54
CA PRO A 128 -6.41 12.91 -8.57
C PRO A 128 -5.46 11.78 -8.17
N MET A 129 -4.36 12.08 -7.48
CA MET A 129 -3.39 11.07 -7.06
C MET A 129 -3.93 10.17 -5.94
N ILE A 130 -4.47 10.76 -4.88
CA ILE A 130 -5.03 10.05 -3.73
C ILE A 130 -6.30 9.31 -4.13
N GLY A 131 -7.24 9.97 -4.82
CA GLY A 131 -8.53 9.37 -5.17
C GLY A 131 -8.38 8.14 -6.09
N GLY A 132 -7.55 8.24 -7.12
CA GLY A 132 -7.29 7.12 -8.03
C GLY A 132 -6.56 5.97 -7.33
N THR A 133 -5.53 6.28 -6.54
CA THR A 133 -4.70 5.27 -5.87
C THR A 133 -5.49 4.51 -4.80
N ILE A 134 -6.28 5.19 -3.98
CA ILE A 134 -7.14 4.53 -2.97
C ILE A 134 -8.14 3.60 -3.64
N PHE A 135 -8.77 4.03 -4.74
CA PHE A 135 -9.75 3.21 -5.44
C PHE A 135 -9.14 1.91 -5.96
N VAL A 136 -7.98 2.00 -6.62
CA VAL A 136 -7.26 0.83 -7.12
C VAL A 136 -6.79 -0.05 -5.95
N GLN A 137 -6.26 0.54 -4.87
CA GLN A 137 -5.79 -0.19 -3.70
C GLN A 137 -6.93 -1.00 -3.04
N LEU A 138 -8.09 -0.38 -2.79
CA LEU A 138 -9.23 -1.07 -2.19
C LEU A 138 -9.76 -2.19 -3.09
N LEU A 139 -9.74 -2.01 -4.41
CA LEU A 139 -10.13 -3.04 -5.37
C LEU A 139 -9.16 -4.22 -5.34
N VAL A 140 -7.84 -3.94 -5.44
CA VAL A 140 -6.79 -4.97 -5.45
C VAL A 140 -6.78 -5.73 -4.13
N VAL A 141 -6.79 -5.04 -2.99
CA VAL A 141 -6.88 -5.64 -1.65
C VAL A 141 -8.12 -6.52 -1.53
N GLY A 142 -9.28 -6.04 -1.99
CA GLY A 142 -10.51 -6.83 -1.99
C GLY A 142 -10.39 -8.13 -2.79
N LEU A 143 -9.83 -8.07 -4.00
CA LEU A 143 -9.61 -9.26 -4.82
C LEU A 143 -8.62 -10.23 -4.16
N VAL A 144 -7.51 -9.72 -3.62
CA VAL A 144 -6.49 -10.52 -2.93
C VAL A 144 -7.10 -11.22 -1.70
N LEU A 145 -7.91 -10.52 -0.90
CA LEU A 145 -8.59 -11.12 0.24
C LEU A 145 -9.56 -12.22 -0.19
N VAL A 146 -10.37 -12.00 -1.22
CA VAL A 146 -11.31 -13.01 -1.74
C VAL A 146 -10.57 -14.26 -2.24
N LEU A 147 -9.50 -14.09 -3.03
CA LEU A 147 -8.69 -15.21 -3.51
C LEU A 147 -8.01 -15.97 -2.35
N THR A 148 -7.54 -15.25 -1.34
CA THR A 148 -6.92 -15.84 -0.15
C THR A 148 -7.92 -16.68 0.65
N ILE A 149 -9.16 -16.21 0.81
CA ILE A 149 -10.23 -16.98 1.47
C ILE A 149 -10.53 -18.25 0.67
N ILE A 150 -10.67 -18.17 -0.65
CA ILE A 150 -10.91 -19.34 -1.51
C ILE A 150 -9.76 -20.35 -1.35
N ASN A 151 -8.51 -19.88 -1.33
CA ASN A 151 -7.34 -20.72 -1.13
C ASN A 151 -7.36 -21.43 0.23
N ILE A 152 -7.71 -20.70 1.30
CA ILE A 152 -7.86 -21.24 2.66
C ILE A 152 -8.92 -22.35 2.71
N VAL A 153 -10.06 -22.14 2.07
CA VAL A 153 -11.22 -23.05 2.14
C VAL A 153 -10.99 -24.32 1.33
N ILE A 154 -10.35 -24.24 0.16
CA ILE A 154 -10.30 -25.35 -0.80
C ILE A 154 -8.96 -26.11 -0.77
N PHE A 155 -7.83 -25.42 -0.60
CA PHE A 155 -6.51 -25.98 -0.94
C PHE A 155 -5.49 -26.01 0.20
N SER A 156 -5.77 -25.36 1.33
CA SER A 156 -4.72 -25.04 2.31
C SER A 156 -4.55 -26.09 3.41
N ASP A 157 -3.34 -26.63 3.54
CA ASP A 157 -2.88 -27.37 4.71
C ASP A 157 -2.79 -26.47 5.97
N ILE A 158 -2.79 -27.05 7.18
CA ILE A 158 -2.81 -26.31 8.46
C ILE A 158 -1.72 -25.21 8.52
N GLY A 159 -0.51 -25.51 8.05
CA GLY A 159 0.60 -24.55 8.03
C GLY A 159 0.38 -23.39 7.04
N SER A 160 -0.07 -23.71 5.83
CA SER A 160 -0.42 -22.70 4.82
C SER A 160 -1.59 -21.84 5.28
N ARG A 161 -2.56 -22.44 5.97
CA ARG A 161 -3.73 -21.76 6.54
C ARG A 161 -3.34 -20.68 7.54
N ILE A 162 -2.42 -21.00 8.45
CA ILE A 162 -1.95 -20.06 9.47
C ILE A 162 -1.26 -18.88 8.78
N SER A 163 -0.37 -19.14 7.83
CA SER A 163 0.30 -18.08 7.06
C SER A 163 -0.68 -17.18 6.31
N ALA A 164 -1.66 -17.78 5.62
CA ALA A 164 -2.69 -17.05 4.90
C ALA A 164 -3.60 -16.21 5.82
N MET A 165 -3.96 -16.74 6.99
CA MET A 165 -4.72 -15.98 8.00
C MET A 165 -3.91 -14.81 8.55
N SER A 166 -2.62 -15.01 8.86
CA SER A 166 -1.74 -13.91 9.30
C SER A 166 -1.62 -12.82 8.24
N PHE A 167 -1.50 -13.20 6.96
CA PHE A 167 -1.48 -12.26 5.85
C PHE A 167 -2.79 -11.45 5.75
N MET A 168 -3.96 -12.12 5.81
CA MET A 168 -5.25 -11.42 5.79
C MET A 168 -5.41 -10.43 6.93
N ILE A 169 -5.00 -10.80 8.14
CA ILE A 169 -5.04 -9.90 9.31
C ILE A 169 -4.14 -8.68 9.07
N GLY A 170 -2.93 -8.88 8.55
CA GLY A 170 -2.01 -7.80 8.22
C GLY A 170 -2.63 -6.79 7.25
N VAL A 171 -3.13 -7.27 6.11
CA VAL A 171 -3.76 -6.44 5.07
C VAL A 171 -5.00 -5.71 5.58
N LEU A 172 -5.83 -6.37 6.41
CA LEU A 172 -7.00 -5.74 7.02
C LEU A 172 -6.63 -4.64 8.00
N LEU A 173 -5.61 -4.86 8.84
CA LEU A 173 -5.14 -3.85 9.78
C LEU A 173 -4.61 -2.62 9.06
N GLU A 174 -3.77 -2.81 8.05
CA GLU A 174 -3.21 -1.74 7.22
C GLU A 174 -4.31 -0.90 6.55
N THR A 175 -5.26 -1.57 5.88
CA THR A 175 -6.40 -0.90 5.23
C THR A 175 -7.27 -0.14 6.24
N THR A 176 -7.47 -0.69 7.43
CA THR A 176 -8.25 -0.06 8.50
C THR A 176 -7.56 1.17 9.06
N LEU A 177 -6.25 1.09 9.31
CA LEU A 177 -5.45 2.23 9.79
C LEU A 177 -5.50 3.39 8.79
N PHE A 178 -5.39 3.08 7.51
CA PHE A 178 -5.52 4.07 6.44
C PHE A 178 -6.91 4.73 6.42
N SER A 179 -7.99 3.94 6.51
CA SER A 179 -9.36 4.47 6.57
C SER A 179 -9.59 5.38 7.78
N ILE A 180 -9.05 5.00 8.94
CA ILE A 180 -9.07 5.83 10.16
C ILE A 180 -8.34 7.16 9.91
N LEU A 181 -7.16 7.13 9.27
CA LEU A 181 -6.41 8.34 8.95
C LEU A 181 -7.20 9.28 8.02
N CYS A 182 -7.90 8.75 7.02
CA CYS A 182 -8.78 9.54 6.16
C CYS A 182 -9.96 10.16 6.92
N ASN A 183 -10.58 9.42 7.86
CA ASN A 183 -11.64 9.96 8.70
C ASN A 183 -11.15 11.11 9.56
N TYR A 184 -9.95 11.02 10.13
CA TYR A 184 -9.35 12.13 10.86
C TYR A 184 -9.07 13.35 9.99
N LEU A 185 -8.61 13.15 8.76
CA LEU A 185 -8.43 14.26 7.82
C LEU A 185 -9.76 14.95 7.51
N ALA A 186 -10.84 14.18 7.28
CA ALA A 186 -12.17 14.74 7.05
C ALA A 186 -12.70 15.51 8.27
N ASP A 187 -12.47 15.00 9.48
CA ASP A 187 -12.83 15.68 10.73
C ASP A 187 -12.07 17.01 10.89
N ASP A 188 -10.78 17.05 10.58
CA ASP A 188 -9.99 18.30 10.62
C ASP A 188 -10.48 19.33 9.59
N CYS A 189 -10.93 18.89 8.40
CA CYS A 189 -11.58 19.76 7.43
C CYS A 189 -12.90 20.35 7.95
N ASN A 190 -13.71 19.55 8.66
CA ASN A 190 -14.96 20.04 9.26
C ASN A 190 -14.69 21.05 10.38
N LYS A 191 -13.74 20.76 11.29
CA LYS A 191 -13.32 21.71 12.34
C LYS A 191 -12.81 23.02 11.79
N LEU A 192 -12.17 22.97 10.62
CA LEU A 192 -11.73 24.18 9.93
C LEU A 192 -12.92 24.98 9.39
N ALA A 193 -13.91 24.32 8.78
CA ALA A 193 -15.14 24.97 8.35
C ALA A 193 -15.86 25.62 9.53
N ASP A 194 -15.96 24.92 10.67
CA ASP A 194 -16.55 25.46 11.91
C ASP A 194 -15.77 26.68 12.40
N ALA A 195 -14.43 26.62 12.44
CA ALA A 195 -13.59 27.76 12.82
C ALA A 195 -13.80 28.98 11.90
N LEU A 196 -14.04 28.75 10.61
CA LEU A 196 -14.34 29.82 9.64
C LEU A 196 -15.68 30.49 9.94
N PHE A 197 -16.70 29.72 10.31
CA PHE A 197 -18.00 30.25 10.69
C PHE A 197 -17.99 30.98 12.03
N GLU A 198 -17.22 30.49 13.01
CA GLU A 198 -17.09 31.11 14.33
C GLU A 198 -16.23 32.38 14.31
N SER A 199 -15.32 32.50 13.34
CA SER A 199 -14.40 33.63 13.27
C SER A 199 -15.12 34.95 13.01
N ASN A 200 -14.74 35.99 13.76
CA ASN A 200 -15.46 37.27 13.86
C ASN A 200 -15.32 38.16 12.60
N TRP A 201 -14.77 37.64 11.50
CA TRP A 201 -14.49 38.42 10.28
C TRP A 201 -15.76 38.76 9.48
N ILE A 202 -16.79 37.89 9.52
CA ILE A 202 -18.05 38.08 8.77
C ILE A 202 -18.82 39.30 9.30
N ASP A 203 -18.94 39.44 10.62
CA ASP A 203 -19.58 40.61 11.24
C ASP A 203 -18.78 41.90 11.01
N GLN A 204 -17.46 41.78 10.89
CA GLN A 204 -16.58 42.92 10.65
C GLN A 204 -16.66 43.41 9.19
N GLU A 205 -16.76 42.52 8.19
CA GLU A 205 -16.96 42.90 6.77
C GLU A 205 -18.21 43.78 6.60
N GLN A 206 -19.32 43.42 7.26
CA GLN A 206 -20.53 44.24 7.28
C GLN A 206 -20.31 45.63 7.90
N ARG A 207 -19.44 45.75 8.90
CA ARG A 207 -19.09 47.04 9.52
C ARG A 207 -18.23 47.88 8.58
N TYR A 208 -17.25 47.29 7.90
CA TYR A 208 -16.45 47.98 6.89
C TYR A 208 -17.29 48.45 5.68
N ARG A 209 -18.30 47.66 5.25
CA ARG A 209 -19.26 48.07 4.20
C ARG A 209 -20.24 49.17 4.60
N LYS A 210 -20.45 49.43 5.89
CA LYS A 210 -21.37 50.47 6.40
C LYS A 210 -20.66 51.77 6.80
N THR A 211 -19.35 51.75 6.93
CA THR A 211 -18.54 52.90 7.36
C THR A 211 -17.87 53.62 6.19
N ASN A 212 -18.10 53.13 4.96
CA ASN A 212 -17.71 53.73 3.68
C ASN A 212 -18.99 54.01 2.88
#